data_AF-A0ABD4S8G3-F1
#
_entry.id   AF-A0ABD4S8G3-F1
#
_cell.length_a   1.000
_cell.length_b   1.000
_cell.length_c   1.000
_cell.angle_alpha   90.00
_cell.angle_beta   90.00
_cell.angle_gamma   90.00
#
_symmetry.space_group_name_H-M   'P 1'
#
loop_
_entity.id
_entity.type
_entity.pdbx_description
1 polymer ?
#
loop_
_entity_poly.entity_id
_entity_poly.type
_entity_poly.pdbx_seq_one_letter_code
_entity_poly.pdbx_strand_id
1 'polypeptide(L)'
;MNEDNGSRYIQPHDSLEAMELIQKLFNQYRRAPLTPELLAYHQNLIERLEGDIHQAAEAEGQAKRVQELDRMIKLMKDWTAIRLSGRPFNAKMRHFRFLPEGGQVKFKRHPHKIKASSSHRASRH
;
A
#
# COMPACT_ATOMS: atom_id res chain seq x y z
N MET A 1 -6.33 -37.26 -26.67
CA MET A 1 -5.70 -35.92 -26.67
C MET A 1 -6.77 -34.90 -26.36
N ASN A 2 -6.60 -34.09 -25.32
CA ASN A 2 -7.22 -32.78 -25.18
C ASN A 2 -6.26 -31.97 -24.30
N GLU A 3 -5.42 -31.18 -24.96
CA GLU A 3 -4.48 -30.24 -24.38
C GLU A 3 -5.25 -29.03 -23.82
N ASP A 4 -5.57 -29.06 -22.53
CA ASP A 4 -5.95 -27.85 -21.80
C ASP A 4 -4.67 -27.11 -21.37
N ASN A 5 -4.02 -26.47 -22.34
CA ASN A 5 -3.02 -25.43 -22.09
C ASN A 5 -3.75 -24.15 -21.63
N GLY A 6 -4.44 -24.25 -20.50
CA GLY A 6 -4.98 -23.13 -19.75
C GLY A 6 -3.81 -22.33 -19.19
N SER A 7 -3.23 -21.48 -20.02
CA SER A 7 -2.41 -20.35 -19.59
C SER A 7 -3.22 -19.66 -18.51
N ARG A 8 -2.93 -19.94 -17.24
CA ARG A 8 -3.51 -19.28 -16.08
C ARG A 8 -2.98 -17.86 -16.08
N TYR A 9 -3.42 -17.06 -17.05
CA TYR A 9 -3.70 -15.67 -16.81
C TYR A 9 -4.68 -15.70 -15.65
N ILE A 10 -4.15 -15.49 -14.45
CA ILE A 10 -4.94 -15.21 -13.27
C ILE A 10 -5.72 -13.94 -13.63
N GLN A 11 -6.92 -14.12 -14.20
CA GLN A 11 -7.92 -13.08 -14.21
C GLN A 11 -8.27 -12.92 -12.73
N PRO A 12 -8.01 -11.76 -12.13
CA PRO A 12 -8.42 -11.54 -10.76
C PRO A 12 -9.92 -11.77 -10.70
N HIS A 13 -10.36 -12.70 -9.85
CA HIS A 13 -11.77 -13.06 -9.74
C HIS A 13 -12.58 -11.90 -9.15
N ASP A 14 -11.89 -11.04 -8.38
CA ASP A 14 -12.42 -9.87 -7.70
C ASP A 14 -11.49 -8.66 -7.88
N SER A 15 -12.09 -7.47 -7.97
CA SER A 15 -11.35 -6.19 -8.03
C SER A 15 -10.39 -6.01 -6.84
N LEU A 16 -10.72 -6.56 -5.66
CA LEU A 16 -9.86 -6.53 -4.48
C LEU A 16 -8.51 -7.19 -4.73
N GLU A 17 -8.54 -8.41 -5.25
CA GLU A 17 -7.35 -9.25 -5.40
C GLU A 17 -6.43 -8.63 -6.46
N ALA A 18 -7.01 -8.09 -7.53
CA ALA A 18 -6.30 -7.30 -8.52
C ALA A 18 -5.54 -6.14 -7.89
N MET A 19 -6.23 -5.34 -7.08
CA MET A 19 -5.64 -4.19 -6.39
C MET A 19 -4.56 -4.62 -5.38
N GLU A 20 -4.76 -5.73 -4.66
CA GLU A 20 -3.76 -6.26 -3.71
C GLU A 20 -2.51 -6.79 -4.43
N LEU A 21 -2.67 -7.45 -5.58
CA LEU A 21 -1.55 -7.90 -6.40
C LEU A 21 -0.73 -6.71 -6.89
N ILE A 22 -1.40 -5.69 -7.45
CA ILE A 22 -0.73 -4.48 -7.93
C ILE A 22 -0.04 -3.74 -6.76
N GLN A 23 -0.66 -3.70 -5.58
CA GLN A 23 -0.04 -3.14 -4.37
C GLN A 23 1.27 -3.86 -4.01
N LYS A 24 1.29 -5.20 -4.05
CA LYS A 24 2.49 -6.00 -3.78
C LYS A 24 3.58 -5.73 -4.81
N LEU A 25 3.23 -5.73 -6.10
CA LEU A 25 4.15 -5.42 -7.20
C LEU A 25 4.75 -4.02 -7.03
N PHE A 26 3.90 -3.00 -6.83
CA PHE A 26 4.34 -1.64 -6.57
C PHE A 26 5.33 -1.55 -5.41
N ASN A 27 5.03 -2.22 -4.28
CA ASN A 27 5.92 -2.23 -3.13
C ASN A 27 7.26 -2.93 -3.37
N GLN A 28 7.31 -3.89 -4.31
CA GLN A 28 8.54 -4.59 -4.69
C GLN A 28 9.47 -3.67 -5.49
N TYR A 29 8.94 -2.99 -6.51
CA TYR A 29 9.76 -2.18 -7.42
C TYR A 29 9.87 -0.69 -7.03
N ARG A 30 9.12 -0.17 -6.04
CA ARG A 30 9.18 1.26 -5.66
C ARG A 30 10.58 1.80 -5.35
N ARG A 31 11.50 0.91 -4.92
CA ARG A 31 12.91 1.21 -4.60
C ARG A 31 13.87 0.89 -5.75
N ALA A 32 13.41 0.23 -6.81
CA ALA A 32 14.21 -0.08 -7.98
C ALA A 32 14.64 1.21 -8.70
N PRO A 33 15.73 1.17 -9.49
CA PRO A 33 16.08 2.27 -10.39
C PRO A 33 14.93 2.55 -11.36
N LEU A 34 14.71 3.83 -11.69
CA LEU A 34 13.65 4.22 -12.62
C LEU A 34 14.17 3.96 -14.04
N THR A 35 13.91 2.78 -14.58
CA THR A 35 14.24 2.44 -15.97
C THR A 35 13.05 2.70 -16.90
N PRO A 36 13.27 2.94 -18.19
CA PRO A 36 12.18 3.09 -19.17
C PRO A 36 11.25 1.86 -19.20
N GLU A 37 11.80 0.65 -19.07
CA GLU A 37 11.03 -0.59 -19.04
C GLU A 37 10.15 -0.67 -17.80
N LEU A 38 10.67 -0.26 -16.63
CA LEU A 38 9.89 -0.20 -15.40
C LEU A 38 8.76 0.82 -15.51
N LEU A 39 9.01 1.96 -16.17
CA LEU A 39 7.99 2.98 -16.39
C LEU A 39 6.88 2.48 -17.33
N ALA A 40 7.25 1.81 -18.43
CA ALA A 40 6.29 1.19 -19.34
C ALA A 40 5.45 0.11 -18.62
N TYR A 41 6.10 -0.74 -17.83
CA TYR A 41 5.42 -1.72 -16.99
C TYR A 41 4.48 -1.06 -15.99
N HIS A 42 4.91 0.02 -15.33
CA HIS A 42 4.09 0.79 -14.41
C HIS A 42 2.86 1.40 -15.08
N GLN A 43 3.03 1.95 -16.29
CA GLN A 43 1.94 2.52 -17.08
C GLN A 43 0.89 1.46 -17.43
N ASN A 44 1.31 0.27 -17.86
CA ASN A 44 0.40 -0.85 -18.13
C ASN A 44 -0.43 -1.24 -16.90
N LEU A 45 0.15 -1.16 -15.69
CA LEU A 45 -0.58 -1.43 -14.45
C LEU A 45 -1.64 -0.37 -14.16
N ILE A 46 -1.36 0.91 -14.45
CA ILE A 46 -2.33 2.01 -14.32
C ILE A 46 -3.48 1.82 -15.30
N GLU A 47 -3.17 1.52 -16.57
CA GLU A 47 -4.20 1.31 -17.60
C GLU A 47 -5.12 0.15 -17.24
N ARG A 48 -4.58 -0.92 -16.67
CA ARG A 48 -5.38 -2.06 -16.19
C ARG A 48 -6.26 -1.70 -14.98
N LEU A 49 -5.80 -0.80 -14.11
CA LEU A 49 -6.61 -0.27 -13.01
C LEU A 49 -7.76 0.61 -13.53
N GLU A 50 -7.49 1.47 -14.51
CA GLU A 50 -8.47 2.39 -15.10
C GLU A 50 -9.49 1.69 -16.00
N GLY A 51 -9.12 0.58 -16.63
CA GLY A 51 -10.00 -0.22 -17.49
C GLY A 51 -10.67 -1.38 -16.74
N ASP A 52 -10.13 -2.58 -16.91
CA ASP A 52 -10.76 -3.83 -16.49
C ASP A 52 -11.15 -3.86 -15.00
N ILE A 53 -10.25 -3.36 -14.13
CA ILE A 53 -10.46 -3.43 -12.67
C ILE A 53 -11.48 -2.38 -12.22
N HIS A 54 -11.53 -1.21 -12.88
CA HIS A 54 -12.57 -0.21 -12.63
C HIS A 54 -13.94 -0.76 -12.98
N GLN A 55 -14.08 -1.34 -14.17
CA GLN A 55 -15.33 -1.96 -14.62
C GLN A 55 -15.78 -3.08 -13.67
N ALA A 56 -14.85 -3.92 -13.21
CA ALA A 56 -15.15 -4.96 -12.22
C ALA A 56 -15.61 -4.37 -10.87
N ALA A 57 -14.95 -3.31 -10.38
CA ALA A 57 -15.32 -2.64 -9.14
C ALA A 57 -16.70 -1.97 -9.20
N GLU A 58 -17.07 -1.41 -10.36
CA GLU A 58 -18.40 -0.86 -10.61
C GLU A 58 -19.46 -1.95 -10.68
N ALA A 59 -19.17 -3.07 -11.34
CA ALA A 59 -20.07 -4.23 -11.43
C ALA A 59 -20.34 -4.88 -10.06
N GLU A 60 -19.34 -4.88 -9.16
CA GLU A 60 -19.50 -5.32 -7.77
C GLU A 60 -20.43 -4.39 -6.95
N GLY A 61 -20.77 -3.19 -7.45
CA GLY A 61 -21.66 -2.24 -6.78
C GLY A 61 -21.07 -1.61 -5.51
N GLN A 62 -19.76 -1.78 -5.29
CA GLN A 62 -19.07 -1.31 -4.09
C GLN A 62 -18.45 0.06 -4.32
N ALA A 63 -19.21 1.13 -4.06
CA ALA A 63 -18.72 2.51 -4.22
C ALA A 63 -17.41 2.79 -3.45
N LYS A 64 -17.20 2.12 -2.31
CA LYS A 64 -15.96 2.20 -1.55
C LYS A 64 -14.76 1.63 -2.32
N ARG A 65 -14.95 0.56 -3.09
CA ARG A 65 -13.91 -0.07 -3.92
C ARG A 65 -13.45 0.88 -5.01
N VAL A 66 -14.40 1.48 -5.74
CA VAL A 66 -14.10 2.48 -6.79
C VAL A 66 -13.27 3.63 -6.21
N GLN A 67 -13.67 4.17 -5.05
CA GLN A 67 -12.88 5.21 -4.37
C GLN A 67 -11.47 4.74 -3.95
N GLU A 68 -11.31 3.48 -3.54
CA GLU A 68 -10.00 2.92 -3.19
C GLU A 68 -9.12 2.72 -4.43
N LEU A 69 -9.73 2.37 -5.57
CA LEU A 69 -9.08 2.23 -6.86
C LEU A 69 -8.62 3.58 -7.43
N ASP A 70 -9.49 4.60 -7.41
CA ASP A 70 -9.13 5.97 -7.78
C ASP A 70 -7.95 6.51 -6.98
N ARG A 71 -7.98 6.27 -5.66
CA ARG A 71 -6.85 6.60 -4.78
C ARG A 71 -5.61 5.86 -5.22
N MET A 72 -5.68 4.57 -5.48
CA MET A 72 -4.54 3.77 -5.90
C MET A 72 -3.91 4.29 -7.21
N ILE A 73 -4.72 4.60 -8.21
CA ILE A 73 -4.27 5.19 -9.49
C ILE A 73 -3.56 6.51 -9.24
N LYS A 74 -4.17 7.40 -8.44
CA LYS A 74 -3.57 8.70 -8.10
C LYS A 74 -2.22 8.53 -7.42
N LEU A 75 -2.11 7.60 -6.47
CA LEU A 75 -0.85 7.31 -5.78
C LEU A 75 0.22 6.80 -6.75
N MET A 76 -0.12 5.90 -7.67
CA MET A 76 0.82 5.42 -8.68
C MET A 76 1.34 6.56 -9.57
N LYS A 77 0.45 7.46 -10.01
CA LYS A 77 0.81 8.66 -10.77
C LYS A 77 1.71 9.61 -9.96
N ASP A 78 1.37 9.87 -8.69
CA ASP A 78 2.17 10.71 -7.79
C ASP A 78 3.58 10.13 -7.56
N TRP A 79 3.70 8.80 -7.41
CA TRP A 79 5.00 8.14 -7.27
C TRP A 79 5.89 8.41 -8.49
N THR A 80 5.34 8.26 -9.69
CA THR A 80 6.07 8.52 -10.94
C THR A 80 6.51 9.98 -11.01
N ALA A 81 5.64 10.94 -10.69
CA ALA A 81 5.97 12.36 -10.63
C ALA A 81 7.10 12.67 -9.62
N ILE A 82 7.06 12.06 -8.43
CA ILE A 82 8.10 12.22 -7.40
C ILE A 82 9.44 11.69 -7.91
N ARG A 83 9.46 10.51 -8.55
CA ARG A 83 10.69 9.91 -9.09
C ARG A 83 11.26 10.72 -10.24
N LEU A 84 10.42 11.24 -11.13
CA LEU A 84 10.83 12.13 -12.22
C LEU A 84 11.38 13.47 -11.70
N SER A 85 10.90 13.95 -10.54
CA SER A 85 11.45 15.14 -9.88
C SER A 85 12.83 14.93 -9.24
N GLY A 86 13.39 13.71 -9.30
CA GLY A 86 14.68 13.36 -8.68
C GLY A 86 14.62 13.19 -7.16
N ARG A 87 13.43 13.13 -6.55
CA ARG A 87 13.28 12.98 -5.09
C ARG A 87 13.18 11.50 -4.70
N PRO A 88 13.81 11.09 -3.58
CA PRO A 88 13.66 9.73 -3.07
C PRO A 88 12.22 9.50 -2.58
N PHE A 89 11.66 8.35 -2.92
CA PHE A 89 10.31 7.98 -2.51
C PHE A 89 10.34 7.15 -1.22
N ASN A 90 10.15 7.82 -0.09
CA ASN A 90 10.18 7.24 1.25
C ASN A 90 8.78 6.90 1.78
N ALA A 91 7.91 6.35 0.93
CA ALA A 91 6.60 5.85 1.33
C ALA A 91 6.40 4.42 0.79
N LYS A 92 5.47 3.68 1.40
CA LYS A 92 4.99 2.39 0.91
C LYS A 92 3.49 2.43 0.77
N MET A 93 2.96 1.67 -0.18
CA MET A 93 1.52 1.55 -0.33
C MET A 93 1.00 0.47 0.63
N ARG A 94 0.00 0.79 1.44
CA ARG A 94 -0.69 -0.19 2.30
C ARG A 94 -2.17 0.18 2.37
N HIS A 95 -3.05 -0.80 2.17
CA HIS A 95 -4.50 -0.58 2.06
C HIS A 95 -4.85 0.56 1.07
N PHE A 96 -4.19 0.56 -0.10
CA PHE A 96 -4.44 1.54 -1.17
C PHE A 96 -4.20 3.01 -0.77
N ARG A 97 -3.28 3.24 0.19
CA ARG A 97 -2.87 4.57 0.68
C ARG A 97 -1.35 4.65 0.81
N PHE A 98 -0.77 5.84 0.62
CA PHE A 98 0.62 6.09 1.01
C PHE A 98 0.74 6.10 2.52
N LEU A 99 1.58 5.22 3.04
CA LEU A 99 2.10 5.33 4.39
C LEU A 99 3.57 5.75 4.28
N PRO A 100 3.99 6.85 4.95
CA PRO A 100 5.39 7.18 5.02
C PRO A 100 6.17 5.99 5.59
N GLU A 101 7.35 5.74 5.04
CA GLU A 101 8.26 4.70 5.51
C GLU A 101 8.83 5.16 6.86
N GLY A 102 8.17 4.75 7.96
CA GLY A 102 8.35 5.31 9.31
C GLY A 102 7.04 5.72 9.99
N GLY A 103 5.92 5.70 9.24
CA GLY A 103 4.56 6.04 9.68
C GLY A 103 3.89 4.98 10.53
N GLN A 104 4.44 4.78 11.72
CA GLN A 104 3.80 4.91 13.02
C GLN A 104 4.99 4.89 13.97
N VAL A 105 5.53 6.06 14.33
CA VAL A 105 6.40 6.14 15.50
C VAL A 105 5.51 5.71 16.67
N LYS A 106 5.50 4.41 16.98
CA LYS A 106 4.97 3.90 18.24
C LYS A 106 5.87 4.54 19.29
N PHE A 107 5.50 5.72 19.76
CA PHE A 107 6.06 6.27 20.98
C PHE A 107 5.74 5.23 22.06
N LYS A 108 6.72 4.38 22.39
CA LYS A 108 6.65 3.50 23.55
C LYS A 108 6.59 4.41 24.76
N ARG A 109 5.38 4.78 25.18
CA ARG A 109 5.17 5.42 26.48
C ARG A 109 5.46 4.34 27.50
N HIS A 110 6.70 4.26 27.99
CA HIS A 110 6.97 3.56 29.23
C HIS A 110 6.42 4.44 30.35
N PRO A 111 5.33 4.05 31.04
CA PRO A 111 4.99 4.71 32.29
C PRO A 111 6.12 4.37 33.27
N HIS A 112 7.08 5.28 33.44
CA HIS A 112 7.94 5.24 34.62
C HIS A 112 7.02 5.44 35.81
N LYS A 113 6.58 4.34 36.43
CA LYS A 113 6.00 4.36 37.76
C LYS A 113 7.13 4.83 38.68
N ILE A 114 7.13 6.12 39.01
CA ILE A 114 7.87 6.64 40.15
C ILE A 114 7.24 5.94 41.36
N LYS A 115 7.87 4.84 41.81
CA LYS A 115 7.62 4.31 43.14
C LYS A 115 8.16 5.35 44.10
N ALA A 116 7.33 6.31 44.48
CA ALA A 116 7.58 7.11 45.66
C ALA A 116 7.73 6.13 46.82
N SER A 117 8.98 5.94 47.24
CA SER A 117 9.35 5.27 48.47
C SER A 117 8.75 6.07 49.61
N SER A 118 7.51 5.76 50.00
CA SER A 118 6.96 6.23 51.26
C SER A 118 7.73 5.53 52.36
N SER A 119 8.72 6.27 52.86
CA SER A 119 9.57 5.94 53.99
C SER A 119 8.74 5.56 55.20
N HIS A 120 9.01 4.39 55.77
CA HIS A 120 8.62 4.05 57.13
C HIS A 120 9.28 5.05 58.08
N ARG A 121 8.50 5.93 58.70
CA ARG A 121 8.85 6.45 60.03
C ARG A 121 7.63 6.42 60.94
N ALA A 122 7.77 5.58 61.96
CA ALA A 122 6.93 5.46 63.12
C ALA A 122 6.82 6.80 63.87
N SER A 123 5.68 7.01 64.52
CA SER A 123 5.62 7.64 65.84
C SER A 123 4.33 7.18 66.55
N ARG A 124 4.52 6.43 67.64
CA ARG A 124 3.55 6.29 68.74
C ARG A 124 3.88 7.40 69.74
N HIS A 125 2.93 8.25 70.08
CA HIS A 125 2.68 8.72 71.45
C HIS A 125 1.34 9.45 71.51
#